data_AF-A0A0H5G8R7-F1
#
_entry.id   AF-A0A0H5G8R7-F1
#
_cell.length_a   1.000
_cell.length_b   1.000
_cell.length_c   1.000
_cell.angle_alpha   90.00
_cell.angle_beta   90.00
_cell.angle_gamma   90.00
#
_symmetry.space_group_name_H-M   'P 1'
#
loop_
_entity.id
_entity.type
_entity.pdbx_description
1 polymer ?
#
loop_
_entity_poly.entity_id
_entity_poly.type
_entity_poly.pdbx_seq_one_letter_code
_entity_poly.pdbx_strand_id
1 'polypeptide(L)'
;MKLPDLARLSVQLQQQLRLLPSPPSGIESCGPILDVGPTLLRAHLPGVALGELCRITSPDMLAEVVAIEQQTALLSPFASSAGLRCGQWISPLGHEHRVRVGVDLLGRVLDGLGEPIDAGPPLRGHWRELDCPPPDPLTRQPVQQILTTGIRAIDGVLSCGEGQRIGIFAAAGVGKSSLLSMLCRGCRADIIVLALIGERGREVREFLEQVLTPETRARTVVVVATSDRPALERLKGIYTATTVAEYFRERGEKVLLMADSLTRYARAAREIGLAAGEHPAMGSFPTSVFAALPRLLERAGNSERGSITAFYTVLVEGDDMNEPVADEVRSLLDGHIVLSRQLAGAGHYPAIDIAASVSRIMPQIVSAEHRALAQKLRHIQACYQEIELLVRVGEYQEGQDLQADEALQRYPGICAFLQQESALSSCKTDTADLTHTLVQLAQALGLSIEH
;
A
#
# COMPACT_ATOMS: atom_id res chain seq x y z
N MET A 1 15.47 2.20 68.30
CA MET A 1 14.73 2.33 67.03
C MET A 1 14.10 3.72 67.00
N LYS A 2 14.39 4.55 65.98
CA LYS A 2 13.70 5.83 65.80
C LYS A 2 12.30 5.54 65.29
N LEU A 3 11.28 6.03 65.99
CA LEU A 3 9.89 5.99 65.51
C LEU A 3 9.80 6.75 64.17
N PRO A 4 9.05 6.24 63.18
CA PRO A 4 8.90 6.90 61.90
C PRO A 4 8.16 8.23 62.07
N ASP A 5 8.53 9.21 61.25
CA ASP A 5 7.96 10.56 61.27
C ASP A 5 6.49 10.51 60.84
N LEU A 6 5.60 10.63 61.82
CA LEU A 6 4.15 10.54 61.65
C LEU A 6 3.60 11.62 60.72
N ALA A 7 4.24 12.80 60.66
CA ALA A 7 3.83 13.87 59.76
C ALA A 7 4.17 13.54 58.29
N ARG A 8 5.29 12.85 58.07
CA ARG A 8 5.69 12.39 56.73
C ARG A 8 4.82 11.24 56.24
N LEU A 9 4.47 10.32 57.15
CA LEU A 9 3.52 9.23 56.90
C LEU A 9 2.10 9.74 56.63
N SER A 10 1.63 10.77 57.35
CA SER A 10 0.30 11.33 57.12
C SER A 10 0.19 12.02 55.76
N VAL A 11 1.24 12.72 55.31
CA VAL A 11 1.27 13.35 53.99
C VAL A 11 1.32 12.29 52.88
N GLN A 12 2.12 11.23 53.04
CA GLN A 12 2.14 10.11 52.07
C GLN A 12 0.81 9.36 52.01
N LEU A 13 0.18 9.10 53.17
CA LEU A 13 -1.15 8.50 53.22
C LEU A 13 -2.22 9.43 52.64
N GLN A 14 -2.17 10.73 52.86
CA GLN A 14 -3.09 11.69 52.24
C GLN A 14 -2.89 11.81 50.72
N GLN A 15 -1.66 11.66 50.21
CA GLN A 15 -1.40 11.56 48.77
C GLN A 15 -1.92 10.25 48.17
N GLN A 16 -1.80 9.13 48.88
CA GLN A 16 -2.34 7.83 48.45
C GLN A 16 -3.88 7.76 48.57
N LEU A 17 -4.46 8.36 49.61
CA LEU A 17 -5.92 8.42 49.84
C LEU A 17 -6.63 9.44 48.93
N ARG A 18 -5.89 10.35 48.26
CA ARG A 18 -6.43 11.22 47.20
C ARG A 18 -6.59 10.52 45.85
N LEU A 19 -6.18 9.26 45.73
CA LEU A 19 -6.66 8.37 44.68
C LEU A 19 -7.97 7.75 45.18
N LEU A 20 -9.05 8.54 45.12
CA LEU A 20 -10.36 7.91 44.94
C LEU A 20 -10.21 6.99 43.72
N PRO A 21 -10.62 5.71 43.78
CA PRO A 21 -10.84 4.98 42.54
C PRO A 21 -11.75 5.88 41.70
N SER A 22 -11.43 6.07 40.43
CA SER A 22 -12.34 6.67 39.46
C SER A 22 -13.76 6.15 39.76
N PRO A 23 -14.81 7.00 39.69
CA PRO A 23 -16.18 6.51 39.89
C PRO A 23 -16.34 5.21 39.09
N PRO A 24 -16.98 4.15 39.67
CA PRO A 24 -17.08 2.86 38.99
C PRO A 24 -17.60 3.08 37.57
N SER A 25 -17.01 2.38 36.60
CA SER A 25 -17.19 2.56 35.15
C SER A 25 -18.64 2.41 34.64
N GLY A 26 -19.64 2.35 35.51
CA GLY A 26 -21.00 1.95 35.21
C GLY A 26 -21.12 0.42 35.13
N ILE A 27 -22.12 -0.04 34.38
CA ILE A 27 -22.29 -1.46 34.05
C ILE A 27 -21.34 -1.76 32.89
N GLU A 28 -20.25 -2.49 33.14
CA GLU A 28 -19.41 -3.03 32.07
C GLU A 28 -20.13 -4.23 31.45
N SER A 29 -20.54 -4.11 30.19
CA SER A 29 -21.24 -5.17 29.45
C SER A 29 -20.25 -6.27 29.06
N CYS A 30 -19.95 -7.20 29.97
CA CYS A 30 -19.02 -8.30 29.69
C CYS A 30 -19.78 -9.56 29.26
N GLY A 31 -19.16 -10.38 28.41
CA GLY A 31 -19.74 -11.61 27.87
C GLY A 31 -18.75 -12.77 27.82
N PRO A 32 -19.19 -14.02 28.04
CA PRO A 32 -18.32 -15.18 27.91
C PRO A 32 -18.10 -15.55 26.43
N ILE A 33 -16.91 -16.08 26.13
CA ILE A 33 -16.63 -16.82 24.90
C ILE A 33 -17.46 -18.11 24.90
N LEU A 34 -18.26 -18.29 23.85
CA LEU A 34 -19.06 -19.48 23.61
C LEU A 34 -18.24 -20.53 22.85
N ASP A 35 -17.61 -20.12 21.74
CA ASP A 35 -16.84 -20.99 20.86
C ASP A 35 -15.50 -20.36 20.48
N VAL A 36 -14.46 -21.18 20.34
CA VAL A 36 -13.12 -20.78 19.89
C VAL A 36 -12.79 -21.49 18.59
N GLY A 37 -12.74 -20.75 17.49
CA GLY A 37 -12.28 -21.22 16.20
C GLY A 37 -10.82 -20.82 15.90
N PRO A 38 -10.29 -21.27 14.75
CA PRO A 38 -8.95 -20.91 14.32
C PRO A 38 -8.83 -19.43 13.94
N THR A 39 -9.87 -18.86 13.32
CA THR A 39 -9.88 -17.48 12.82
C THR A 39 -10.81 -16.57 13.61
N LEU A 40 -11.94 -17.10 14.10
CA LEU A 40 -12.97 -16.34 14.81
C LEU A 40 -13.32 -16.97 16.16
N LEU A 41 -13.80 -16.12 17.06
CA LEU A 41 -14.37 -16.45 18.35
C LEU A 41 -15.85 -16.11 18.31
N ARG A 42 -16.69 -16.89 18.99
CA ARG A 42 -18.09 -16.52 19.22
C ARG A 42 -18.26 -16.14 20.67
N ALA A 43 -18.87 -15.00 20.96
CA ALA A 43 -19.14 -14.57 22.33
C ALA A 43 -20.58 -14.05 22.49
N HIS A 44 -21.12 -14.18 23.71
CA HIS A 44 -22.41 -13.59 24.04
C HIS A 44 -22.22 -12.13 24.46
N LEU A 45 -22.40 -11.20 23.52
CA LEU A 45 -22.14 -9.77 23.71
C LEU A 45 -23.34 -8.97 23.18
N PRO A 46 -24.41 -8.81 23.98
CA PRO A 46 -25.59 -8.06 23.57
C PRO A 46 -25.26 -6.56 23.44
N GLY A 47 -25.68 -5.95 22.32
CA GLY A 47 -25.60 -4.50 22.10
C GLY A 47 -24.26 -3.96 21.58
N VAL A 48 -23.31 -4.82 21.21
CA VAL A 48 -22.06 -4.40 20.55
C VAL A 48 -22.29 -3.96 19.11
N ALA A 49 -21.42 -3.09 18.60
CA ALA A 49 -21.43 -2.63 17.22
C ALA A 49 -20.48 -3.45 16.33
N LEU A 50 -20.77 -3.48 15.03
CA LEU A 50 -19.86 -4.05 14.03
C LEU A 50 -18.59 -3.19 13.98
N GLY A 51 -17.41 -3.82 13.93
CA GLY A 51 -16.12 -3.11 13.96
C GLY A 51 -15.67 -2.67 15.37
N GLU A 52 -16.49 -2.91 16.39
CA GLU A 52 -16.14 -2.54 17.77
C GLU A 52 -14.98 -3.40 18.30
N LEU A 53 -14.04 -2.76 18.97
CA LEU A 53 -12.96 -3.46 19.65
C LEU A 53 -13.45 -4.06 20.97
N CYS A 54 -12.97 -5.26 21.24
CA CYS A 54 -13.19 -5.97 22.48
C CYS A 54 -11.86 -6.45 23.06
N ARG A 55 -11.78 -6.51 24.38
CA ARG A 55 -10.62 -6.99 25.13
C ARG A 55 -10.92 -8.32 25.79
N ILE A 56 -10.02 -9.28 25.62
CA ILE A 56 -10.03 -10.57 26.31
C ILE A 56 -9.11 -10.42 27.53
N THR A 57 -9.54 -10.78 28.74
CA THR A 57 -8.82 -10.40 29.97
C THR A 57 -7.68 -11.35 30.39
N SER A 58 -7.47 -12.48 29.70
CA SER A 58 -6.41 -13.46 30.01
C SER A 58 -6.21 -14.49 28.89
N PRO A 59 -5.25 -14.29 27.97
CA PRO A 59 -4.28 -13.19 27.91
C PRO A 59 -4.94 -11.86 27.52
N ASP A 60 -4.31 -10.74 27.88
CA ASP A 60 -4.73 -9.41 27.42
C ASP A 60 -4.55 -9.32 25.90
N MET A 61 -5.66 -9.42 25.18
CA MET A 61 -5.70 -9.51 23.74
C MET A 61 -6.87 -8.71 23.20
N LEU A 62 -6.64 -7.99 22.11
CA LEU A 62 -7.69 -7.30 21.37
C LEU A 62 -8.33 -8.23 20.34
N ALA A 63 -9.63 -8.06 20.13
CA ALA A 63 -10.37 -8.65 19.04
C ALA A 63 -11.36 -7.63 18.49
N GLU A 64 -11.77 -7.77 17.24
CA GLU A 64 -12.76 -6.91 16.60
C GLU A 64 -14.01 -7.70 16.25
N VAL A 65 -15.18 -7.09 16.48
CA VAL A 65 -16.47 -7.67 16.08
C VAL A 65 -16.59 -7.62 14.54
N VAL A 66 -16.59 -8.80 13.91
CA VAL A 66 -16.68 -8.94 12.44
C VAL A 66 -18.06 -9.34 11.94
N ALA A 67 -18.90 -9.89 12.82
CA ALA A 67 -20.31 -10.16 12.53
C ALA A 67 -21.14 -10.16 13.82
N ILE A 68 -22.43 -9.86 13.70
CA ILE A 68 -23.38 -9.86 14.80
C ILE A 68 -24.56 -10.75 14.45
N GLU A 69 -24.88 -11.67 15.36
CA GLU A 69 -25.97 -12.62 15.24
C GLU A 69 -26.84 -12.54 16.49
N GLN A 70 -27.89 -11.71 16.41
CA GLN A 70 -28.82 -11.45 17.50
C GLN A 70 -28.11 -10.94 18.78
N GLN A 71 -27.91 -11.81 19.77
CA GLN A 71 -27.28 -11.51 21.05
C GLN A 71 -25.84 -12.06 21.14
N THR A 72 -25.31 -12.57 20.03
CA THR A 72 -23.95 -13.09 19.93
C THR A 72 -23.17 -12.33 18.88
N ALA A 73 -21.86 -12.25 19.06
CA ALA A 73 -20.95 -11.63 18.13
C ALA A 73 -19.87 -12.63 17.71
N LEU A 74 -19.47 -12.57 16.44
CA LEU A 74 -18.26 -13.19 15.95
C LEU A 74 -17.13 -12.16 16.02
N LEU A 75 -16.03 -12.52 16.67
CA LEU A 75 -14.87 -11.66 16.85
C LEU A 75 -13.65 -12.28 16.17
N SER A 76 -12.85 -11.46 15.48
CA SER A 76 -11.55 -11.87 14.99
C SER A 76 -10.46 -11.32 15.91
N PRO A 77 -9.62 -12.16 16.54
CA PRO A 77 -8.55 -11.71 17.42
C PRO A 77 -7.37 -11.15 16.61
N PHE A 78 -6.69 -10.16 17.19
CA PHE A 78 -5.46 -9.57 16.65
C PHE A 78 -4.20 -10.38 16.98
N ALA A 79 -4.33 -11.48 17.71
CA ALA A 79 -3.27 -12.44 18.00
C ALA A 79 -3.78 -13.87 17.85
N SER A 80 -2.89 -14.86 17.97
CA SER A 80 -3.27 -16.27 17.84
C SER A 80 -4.35 -16.65 18.86
N SER A 81 -5.40 -17.35 18.41
CA SER A 81 -6.43 -17.91 19.29
C SER A 81 -5.93 -19.10 20.13
N ALA A 82 -4.69 -19.56 19.90
CA ALA A 82 -4.10 -20.64 20.66
C ALA A 82 -4.04 -20.32 22.17
N GLY A 83 -4.64 -21.19 22.98
CA GLY A 83 -4.70 -21.04 24.43
C GLY A 83 -5.96 -20.33 24.94
N LEU A 84 -6.79 -19.76 24.07
CA LEU A 84 -8.12 -19.27 24.45
C LEU A 84 -9.06 -20.42 24.79
N ARG A 85 -10.06 -20.15 25.63
CA ARG A 85 -10.99 -21.15 26.16
C ARG A 85 -12.41 -20.61 26.19
N CYS A 86 -13.38 -21.48 25.94
CA CYS A 86 -14.78 -21.17 26.21
C CYS A 86 -14.98 -20.79 27.69
N GLY A 87 -15.86 -19.82 27.94
CA GLY A 87 -16.14 -19.26 29.26
C GLY A 87 -15.21 -18.12 29.69
N GLN A 88 -14.15 -17.80 28.93
CA GLN A 88 -13.35 -16.59 29.17
C GLN A 88 -14.18 -15.33 28.93
N TRP A 89 -13.94 -14.29 29.72
CA TRP A 89 -14.67 -13.04 29.61
C TRP A 89 -14.07 -12.12 28.55
N ILE A 90 -14.97 -11.51 27.79
CA ILE A 90 -14.68 -10.46 26.81
C ILE A 90 -15.41 -9.19 27.23
N SER A 91 -14.71 -8.06 27.13
CA SER A 91 -15.21 -6.73 27.46
C SER A 91 -15.17 -5.83 26.22
N PRO A 92 -16.31 -5.33 25.72
CA PRO A 92 -16.36 -4.35 24.64
C PRO A 92 -15.76 -3.02 25.10
N LEU A 93 -15.07 -2.31 24.20
CA LEU A 93 -14.39 -1.06 24.49
C LEU A 93 -15.20 0.18 24.07
N GLY A 94 -16.32 0.01 23.36
CA GLY A 94 -17.20 1.10 22.94
C GLY A 94 -16.65 1.95 21.79
N HIS A 95 -15.61 1.50 21.10
CA HIS A 95 -15.03 2.21 19.96
C HIS A 95 -14.37 1.25 18.96
N GLU A 96 -14.22 1.71 17.73
CA GLU A 96 -13.47 1.02 16.68
C GLU A 96 -11.95 1.15 16.88
N HIS A 97 -11.17 0.46 16.03
CA HIS A 97 -9.72 0.54 16.09
C HIS A 97 -9.20 1.94 15.76
N ARG A 98 -8.28 2.41 16.59
CA ARG A 98 -7.63 3.72 16.46
C ARG A 98 -6.13 3.55 16.45
N VAL A 99 -5.45 4.44 15.73
CA VAL A 99 -3.99 4.49 15.65
C VAL A 99 -3.48 5.86 16.10
N ARG A 100 -2.27 5.90 16.64
CA ARG A 100 -1.61 7.17 16.98
C ARG A 100 -0.97 7.76 15.73
N VAL A 101 -1.39 8.96 15.35
CA VAL A 101 -0.82 9.71 14.23
C VAL A 101 -0.09 10.96 14.71
N GLY A 102 1.07 11.21 14.11
CA GLY A 102 1.94 12.30 14.51
C GLY A 102 3.21 12.36 13.65
N VAL A 103 3.91 13.50 13.71
CA VAL A 103 5.20 13.68 13.00
C VAL A 103 6.30 12.76 13.53
N ASP A 104 6.14 12.24 14.74
CA ASP A 104 7.00 11.27 15.40
C ASP A 104 6.92 9.86 14.79
N LEU A 105 6.04 9.65 13.81
CA LEU A 105 5.99 8.44 12.98
C LEU A 105 7.10 8.39 11.91
N LEU A 106 7.67 9.54 11.53
CA LEU A 106 8.70 9.59 10.48
C LEU A 106 9.94 8.80 10.90
N GLY A 107 10.40 7.91 10.02
CA GLY A 107 11.51 6.99 10.27
C GLY A 107 11.16 5.75 11.07
N ARG A 108 9.89 5.60 11.47
CA ARG A 108 9.42 4.49 12.31
C ARG A 108 8.92 3.30 11.50
N VAL A 109 9.02 2.12 12.12
CA VAL A 109 8.37 0.90 11.65
C VAL A 109 7.28 0.50 12.64
N LEU A 110 6.06 0.37 12.12
CA LEU A 110 4.85 0.01 12.85
C LEU A 110 4.38 -1.40 12.45
N ASP A 111 3.67 -2.07 13.34
CA ASP A 111 2.87 -3.24 12.99
C ASP A 111 1.55 -2.85 12.29
N GLY A 112 0.74 -3.85 11.92
CA GLY A 112 -0.55 -3.61 11.27
C GLY A 112 -1.58 -2.84 12.12
N LEU A 113 -1.34 -2.73 13.43
CA LEU A 113 -2.21 -2.07 14.41
C LEU A 113 -1.75 -0.66 14.76
N GLY A 114 -0.61 -0.23 14.22
CA GLY A 114 -0.03 1.09 14.46
C GLY A 114 0.89 1.16 15.67
N GLU A 115 1.26 0.02 16.26
CA GLU A 115 2.21 -0.04 17.37
C GLU A 115 3.66 -0.13 16.85
N PRO A 116 4.62 0.60 17.44
CA PRO A 116 6.00 0.60 16.97
C PRO A 116 6.72 -0.72 17.26
N ILE A 117 7.38 -1.28 16.25
CA ILE A 117 8.14 -2.55 16.33
C ILE A 117 9.67 -2.37 16.17
N ASP A 118 10.13 -1.13 16.06
CA ASP A 118 11.52 -0.75 15.81
C ASP A 118 12.33 -0.45 17.08
N ALA A 119 11.80 -0.75 18.27
CA ALA A 119 12.38 -0.42 19.57
C ALA A 119 12.64 1.08 19.81
N GLY A 120 12.03 1.97 19.02
CA GLY A 120 12.07 3.41 19.23
C GLY A 120 11.21 3.89 20.41
N PRO A 121 11.22 5.20 20.72
CA PRO A 121 10.43 5.76 21.82
C PRO A 121 8.92 5.61 21.58
N PRO A 122 8.10 5.61 22.66
CA PRO A 122 6.65 5.61 22.54
C PRO A 122 6.13 6.81 21.74
N LEU A 123 5.09 6.58 20.94
CA LEU A 123 4.43 7.59 20.13
C LEU A 123 3.63 8.57 21.00
N ARG A 124 3.76 9.87 20.72
CA ARG A 124 3.10 10.98 21.41
C ARG A 124 1.95 11.60 20.61
N GLY A 125 1.73 11.13 19.39
CA GLY A 125 0.66 11.56 18.50
C GLY A 125 -0.76 11.42 19.09
N HIS A 126 -1.74 11.92 18.33
CA HIS A 126 -3.16 11.85 18.67
C HIS A 126 -3.81 10.60 18.08
N TRP A 127 -4.89 10.15 18.72
CA TRP A 127 -5.67 9.01 18.23
C TRP A 127 -6.52 9.40 17.03
N ARG A 128 -6.52 8.54 16.01
CA ARG A 128 -7.34 8.65 14.81
C ARG A 128 -7.96 7.30 14.47
N GLU A 129 -9.20 7.32 14.01
CA GLU A 129 -9.93 6.13 13.57
C GLU A 129 -9.39 5.60 12.24
N LEU A 130 -9.38 4.28 12.08
CA LEU A 130 -8.85 3.64 10.87
C LEU A 130 -9.77 3.77 9.67
N ASP A 131 -11.09 3.75 9.86
CA ASP A 131 -12.07 3.84 8.76
C ASP A 131 -12.63 5.26 8.68
N CYS A 132 -11.90 6.13 7.97
CA CYS A 132 -12.34 7.49 7.68
C CYS A 132 -13.00 7.55 6.30
N PRO A 133 -14.03 8.41 6.11
CA PRO A 133 -14.58 8.65 4.78
C PRO A 133 -13.51 9.23 3.84
N PRO A 134 -13.57 8.91 2.54
CA PRO A 134 -12.69 9.54 1.55
C PRO A 134 -12.94 11.06 1.46
N PRO A 135 -12.01 11.83 0.86
CA PRO A 135 -12.22 13.25 0.59
C PRO A 135 -13.54 13.51 -0.15
N ASP A 136 -14.21 14.61 0.19
CA ASP A 136 -15.46 14.99 -0.49
C ASP A 136 -15.19 15.18 -1.99
N PRO A 137 -15.94 14.48 -2.88
CA PRO A 137 -15.78 14.60 -4.33
C PRO A 137 -15.91 16.04 -4.86
N LEU A 138 -16.65 16.91 -4.17
CA LEU A 138 -16.88 18.29 -4.59
C LEU A 138 -15.76 19.25 -4.17
N THR A 139 -14.97 18.91 -3.14
CA THR A 139 -13.86 19.74 -2.65
C THR A 139 -12.50 19.19 -3.05
N ARG A 140 -12.42 17.92 -3.46
CA ARG A 140 -11.20 17.29 -3.98
C ARG A 140 -10.70 18.01 -5.23
N GLN A 141 -9.43 18.40 -5.21
CA GLN A 141 -8.79 19.00 -6.38
C GLN A 141 -8.55 17.95 -7.49
N PRO A 142 -8.71 18.31 -8.77
CA PRO A 142 -8.34 17.45 -9.87
C PRO A 142 -6.82 17.20 -9.91
N VAL A 143 -6.41 16.12 -10.56
CA VAL A 143 -5.00 15.82 -10.78
C VAL A 143 -4.50 16.66 -11.96
N GLN A 144 -3.66 17.66 -11.68
CA GLN A 144 -3.13 18.60 -12.68
C GLN A 144 -1.61 18.62 -12.74
N GLN A 145 -0.92 18.22 -11.67
CA GLN A 145 0.54 18.27 -11.57
C GLN A 145 1.13 16.89 -11.86
N ILE A 146 2.23 16.85 -12.61
CA ILE A 146 2.99 15.62 -12.88
C ILE A 146 3.77 15.24 -11.61
N LEU A 147 3.66 13.99 -11.20
CA LEU A 147 4.54 13.39 -10.21
C LEU A 147 5.76 12.78 -10.92
N THR A 148 6.94 13.36 -10.72
CA THR A 148 8.20 12.78 -11.20
C THR A 148 8.59 11.60 -10.31
N THR A 149 8.67 10.41 -10.92
CA THR A 149 9.00 9.15 -10.25
C THR A 149 10.49 8.83 -10.25
N GLY A 150 11.26 9.46 -11.15
CA GLY A 150 12.67 9.16 -11.39
C GLY A 150 12.89 7.88 -12.21
N ILE A 151 11.84 7.36 -12.85
CA ILE A 151 11.87 6.13 -13.66
C ILE A 151 11.49 6.52 -15.09
N ARG A 152 12.45 6.43 -16.03
CA ARG A 152 12.27 6.96 -17.38
C ARG A 152 11.08 6.37 -18.13
N ALA A 153 10.85 5.06 -17.99
CA ALA A 153 9.70 4.39 -18.57
C ALA A 153 8.36 4.96 -18.05
N ILE A 154 8.30 5.31 -16.76
CA ILE A 154 7.10 5.90 -16.15
C ILE A 154 6.99 7.37 -16.53
N ASP A 155 8.02 8.17 -16.23
CA ASP A 155 7.98 9.62 -16.44
C ASP A 155 7.83 10.00 -17.92
N GLY A 156 8.47 9.24 -18.82
CA GLY A 156 8.43 9.48 -20.26
C GLY A 156 7.17 8.95 -20.96
N VAL A 157 6.64 7.78 -20.58
CA VAL A 157 5.62 7.08 -21.38
C VAL A 157 4.33 6.76 -20.62
N LEU A 158 4.38 6.68 -19.29
CA LEU A 158 3.27 6.33 -18.39
C LEU A 158 3.11 7.39 -17.29
N SER A 159 3.27 8.67 -17.63
CA SER A 159 3.46 9.73 -16.64
C SER A 159 2.34 9.74 -15.62
N CYS A 160 2.74 9.83 -14.35
CA CYS A 160 1.84 9.82 -13.21
C CYS A 160 1.58 11.24 -12.73
N GLY A 161 0.42 11.47 -12.11
CA GLY A 161 0.05 12.76 -11.53
C GLY A 161 -0.02 12.74 -10.00
N GLU A 162 0.10 13.91 -9.38
CA GLU A 162 -0.07 14.06 -7.94
C GLU A 162 -1.53 13.78 -7.53
N GLY A 163 -1.71 12.83 -6.60
CA GLY A 163 -3.02 12.35 -6.18
C GLY A 163 -3.60 11.23 -7.03
N GLN A 164 -2.83 10.69 -7.98
CA GLN A 164 -3.24 9.55 -8.80
C GLN A 164 -3.12 8.22 -8.01
N ARG A 165 -3.97 7.25 -8.33
CA ARG A 165 -3.89 5.89 -7.81
C ARG A 165 -3.53 4.94 -8.95
N ILE A 166 -2.38 4.28 -8.84
CA ILE A 166 -1.82 3.40 -9.87
C ILE A 166 -1.69 1.98 -9.32
N GLY A 167 -2.08 0.98 -10.10
CA GLY A 167 -1.83 -0.42 -9.77
C GLY A 167 -0.48 -0.90 -10.34
N ILE A 168 0.28 -1.70 -9.59
CA ILE A 168 1.47 -2.40 -10.09
C ILE A 168 1.15 -3.89 -10.13
N PHE A 169 0.94 -4.41 -11.33
CA PHE A 169 0.56 -5.80 -11.55
C PHE A 169 1.80 -6.60 -11.90
N ALA A 170 2.13 -7.57 -11.05
CA ALA A 170 3.39 -8.28 -11.16
C ALA A 170 3.25 -9.73 -10.70
N ALA A 171 3.84 -10.65 -11.47
CA ALA A 171 4.09 -12.00 -10.99
C ALA A 171 5.25 -12.03 -9.96
N ALA A 172 5.42 -13.14 -9.27
CA ALA A 172 6.58 -13.31 -8.38
C ALA A 172 7.89 -13.29 -9.20
N GLY A 173 8.90 -12.57 -8.68
CA GLY A 173 10.27 -12.58 -9.25
C GLY A 173 10.52 -11.67 -10.46
N VAL A 174 9.54 -10.90 -10.93
CA VAL A 174 9.71 -10.01 -12.11
C VAL A 174 10.28 -8.62 -11.79
N GLY A 175 10.71 -8.40 -10.54
CA GLY A 175 11.31 -7.11 -10.12
C GLY A 175 10.36 -6.13 -9.41
N LYS A 176 9.23 -6.59 -8.85
CA LYS A 176 8.31 -5.77 -8.03
C LYS A 176 9.04 -4.97 -6.95
N SER A 177 9.81 -5.65 -6.10
CA SER A 177 10.51 -5.01 -4.99
C SER A 177 11.57 -4.00 -5.46
N SER A 178 12.23 -4.31 -6.59
CA SER A 178 13.17 -3.38 -7.24
C SER A 178 12.46 -2.12 -7.74
N LEU A 179 11.28 -2.26 -8.35
CA LEU A 179 10.48 -1.11 -8.79
C LEU A 179 10.03 -0.24 -7.61
N LEU A 180 9.53 -0.84 -6.53
CA LEU A 180 9.16 -0.12 -5.31
C LEU A 180 10.36 0.62 -4.70
N SER A 181 11.55 0.01 -4.73
CA SER A 181 12.81 0.65 -4.32
C SER A 181 13.13 1.88 -5.17
N MET A 182 13.03 1.76 -6.50
CA MET A 182 13.24 2.89 -7.41
C MET A 182 12.25 4.03 -7.12
N LEU A 183 10.98 3.72 -6.87
CA LEU A 183 9.96 4.71 -6.50
C LEU A 183 10.29 5.40 -5.16
N CYS A 184 10.69 4.65 -4.13
CA CYS A 184 11.06 5.22 -2.82
C CYS A 184 12.17 6.28 -2.94
N ARG A 185 13.13 6.04 -3.84
CA ARG A 185 14.32 6.88 -3.99
C ARG A 185 14.11 8.03 -4.97
N GLY A 186 13.50 7.75 -6.11
CA GLY A 186 13.36 8.69 -7.22
C GLY A 186 12.16 9.63 -7.11
N CYS A 187 11.10 9.22 -6.42
CA CYS A 187 9.87 9.98 -6.38
C CYS A 187 10.01 11.29 -5.58
N ARG A 188 9.57 12.39 -6.20
CA ARG A 188 9.53 13.72 -5.58
C ARG A 188 8.27 13.87 -4.69
N ALA A 189 8.29 13.21 -3.55
CA ALA A 189 7.29 13.35 -2.49
C ALA A 189 7.93 13.82 -1.18
N ASP A 190 7.18 14.54 -0.36
CA ASP A 190 7.65 15.03 0.94
C ASP A 190 7.80 13.86 1.92
N ILE A 191 6.81 12.95 1.90
CA ILE A 191 6.70 11.83 2.84
C ILE A 191 6.35 10.56 2.09
N ILE A 192 6.90 9.45 2.54
CA ILE A 192 6.62 8.12 2.00
C ILE A 192 5.94 7.28 3.08
N VAL A 193 4.85 6.62 2.73
CA VAL A 193 4.20 5.63 3.60
C VAL A 193 4.20 4.30 2.86
N LEU A 194 4.82 3.29 3.46
CA LEU A 194 4.98 1.97 2.85
C LEU A 194 4.25 0.92 3.69
N ALA A 195 3.28 0.22 3.11
CA ALA A 195 2.62 -0.92 3.73
C ALA A 195 3.15 -2.23 3.13
N LEU A 196 3.72 -3.09 3.96
CA LEU A 196 4.23 -4.42 3.60
C LEU A 196 3.37 -5.49 4.29
N ILE A 197 2.44 -6.07 3.52
CA ILE A 197 1.34 -6.93 3.98
C ILE A 197 1.49 -8.33 3.41
N GLY A 198 1.59 -9.32 4.30
CA GLY A 198 1.68 -10.73 3.94
C GLY A 198 3.00 -11.13 3.28
N GLU A 199 4.01 -10.26 3.33
CA GLU A 199 5.38 -10.54 2.91
C GLU A 199 6.11 -11.39 3.97
N ARG A 200 7.20 -12.07 3.56
CA ARG A 200 7.99 -12.84 4.52
C ARG A 200 8.86 -11.90 5.35
N GLY A 201 9.06 -12.22 6.64
CA GLY A 201 9.86 -11.37 7.54
C GLY A 201 11.30 -11.09 7.04
N ARG A 202 11.93 -12.05 6.35
CA ARG A 202 13.25 -11.84 5.72
C ARG A 202 13.23 -10.80 4.60
N GLU A 203 12.17 -10.82 3.78
CA GLU A 203 12.00 -9.93 2.62
C GLU A 203 11.72 -8.50 3.10
N VAL A 204 10.93 -8.36 4.18
CA VAL A 204 10.73 -7.07 4.87
C VAL A 204 12.04 -6.51 5.40
N ARG A 205 12.84 -7.34 6.10
CA ARG A 205 14.12 -6.91 6.66
C ARG A 205 15.10 -6.46 5.57
N GLU A 206 15.22 -7.26 4.51
CA GLU A 206 16.04 -6.93 3.34
C GLU A 206 15.63 -5.59 2.73
N PHE A 207 14.33 -5.34 2.58
CA PHE A 207 13.82 -4.07 2.10
C PHE A 207 14.20 -2.91 3.05
N LEU A 208 13.99 -3.06 4.35
CA LEU A 208 14.32 -2.01 5.32
C LEU A 208 15.81 -1.67 5.38
N GLU A 209 16.69 -2.67 5.24
CA GLU A 209 18.15 -2.51 5.37
C GLU A 209 18.83 -2.11 4.05
N GLN A 210 18.38 -2.64 2.91
CA GLN A 210 19.07 -2.48 1.62
C GLN A 210 18.39 -1.46 0.70
N VAL A 211 17.06 -1.26 0.82
CA VAL A 211 16.32 -0.35 -0.05
C VAL A 211 16.26 1.05 0.54
N LEU A 212 15.91 1.18 1.83
CA LEU A 212 15.74 2.47 2.48
C LEU A 212 17.08 3.05 2.96
N THR A 213 17.64 3.99 2.20
CA THR A 213 18.81 4.77 2.66
C THR A 213 18.47 5.57 3.93
N PRO A 214 19.45 6.00 4.75
CA PRO A 214 19.18 6.82 5.93
C PRO A 214 18.32 8.06 5.64
N GLU A 215 18.57 8.72 4.51
CA GLU A 215 17.84 9.92 4.07
C GLU A 215 16.40 9.57 3.69
N THR A 216 16.21 8.51 2.90
CA THR A 216 14.87 8.05 2.50
C THR A 216 14.10 7.58 3.73
N ARG A 217 14.74 6.82 4.62
CA ARG A 217 14.15 6.33 5.85
C ARG A 217 13.66 7.47 6.74
N ALA A 218 14.42 8.56 6.87
CA ALA A 218 14.03 9.69 7.72
C ALA A 218 12.68 10.32 7.34
N ARG A 219 12.24 10.19 6.09
CA ARG A 219 10.94 10.67 5.60
C ARG A 219 9.93 9.55 5.33
N THR A 220 10.23 8.32 5.73
CA THR A 220 9.39 7.14 5.47
C THR A 220 8.75 6.62 6.75
N VAL A 221 7.46 6.31 6.71
CA VAL A 221 6.78 5.47 7.71
C VAL A 221 6.54 4.11 7.10
N VAL A 222 6.96 3.03 7.77
CA VAL A 222 6.73 1.66 7.28
C VAL A 222 5.72 0.96 8.19
N VAL A 223 4.67 0.41 7.61
CA VAL A 223 3.67 -0.43 8.28
C VAL A 223 3.87 -1.87 7.81
N VAL A 224 4.06 -2.79 8.74
CA VAL A 224 4.38 -4.20 8.43
C VAL A 224 3.38 -5.12 9.09
N ALA A 225 2.78 -6.01 8.30
CA ALA A 225 2.03 -7.15 8.80
C ALA A 225 2.45 -8.40 8.02
N THR A 226 3.41 -9.16 8.55
CA THR A 226 4.01 -10.32 7.86
C THR A 226 3.02 -11.47 7.66
N SER A 227 3.37 -12.44 6.81
CA SER A 227 2.49 -13.57 6.47
C SER A 227 2.06 -14.45 7.65
N ASP A 228 2.85 -14.49 8.72
CA ASP A 228 2.59 -15.22 9.96
C ASP A 228 1.65 -14.48 10.91
N ARG A 229 1.33 -13.20 10.63
CA ARG A 229 0.39 -12.41 11.43
C ARG A 229 -1.07 -12.80 11.16
N PRO A 230 -1.96 -12.65 12.15
CA PRO A 230 -3.39 -12.92 11.99
C PRO A 230 -4.00 -12.16 10.81
N ALA A 231 -5.05 -12.75 10.22
CA ALA A 231 -5.72 -12.16 9.07
C ALA A 231 -6.21 -10.73 9.33
N LEU A 232 -6.72 -10.46 10.53
CA LEU A 232 -7.22 -9.14 10.88
C LEU A 232 -6.10 -8.09 10.94
N GLU A 233 -4.93 -8.42 11.51
CA GLU A 233 -3.77 -7.52 11.51
C GLU A 233 -3.31 -7.20 10.09
N ARG A 234 -3.23 -8.23 9.22
CA ARG A 234 -2.90 -8.04 7.79
C ARG A 234 -3.91 -7.16 7.07
N LEU A 235 -5.20 -7.33 7.36
CA LEU A 235 -6.27 -6.50 6.80
C LEU A 235 -6.12 -5.04 7.25
N LYS A 236 -5.91 -4.80 8.55
CA LYS A 236 -5.80 -3.44 9.10
C LYS A 236 -4.51 -2.73 8.72
N GLY A 237 -3.44 -3.45 8.38
CA GLY A 237 -2.17 -2.83 7.98
C GLY A 237 -2.30 -1.82 6.83
N ILE A 238 -3.14 -2.08 5.80
CA ILE A 238 -3.36 -1.08 4.74
C ILE A 238 -4.17 0.11 5.27
N TYR A 239 -5.22 -0.12 6.07
CA TYR A 239 -5.98 0.97 6.69
C TYR A 239 -5.08 1.85 7.57
N THR A 240 -4.18 1.25 8.34
CA THR A 240 -3.19 1.94 9.17
C THR A 240 -2.29 2.82 8.30
N ALA A 241 -1.72 2.26 7.23
CA ALA A 241 -0.88 3.01 6.30
C ALA A 241 -1.64 4.16 5.62
N THR A 242 -2.87 3.92 5.15
CA THR A 242 -3.73 4.96 4.57
C THR A 242 -4.03 6.06 5.58
N THR A 243 -4.36 5.71 6.83
CA THR A 243 -4.66 6.69 7.89
C THR A 243 -3.43 7.54 8.24
N VAL A 244 -2.23 6.96 8.24
CA VAL A 244 -0.98 7.70 8.39
C VAL A 244 -0.75 8.65 7.20
N ALA A 245 -1.01 8.20 5.97
CA ALA A 245 -0.89 9.05 4.78
C ALA A 245 -1.88 10.22 4.81
N GLU A 246 -3.12 10.00 5.26
CA GLU A 246 -4.13 11.04 5.42
C GLU A 246 -3.72 12.11 6.43
N TYR A 247 -3.11 11.71 7.54
CA TYR A 247 -2.60 12.65 8.54
C TYR A 247 -1.61 13.65 7.92
N PHE A 248 -0.68 13.18 7.10
CA PHE A 248 0.30 14.05 6.44
C PHE A 248 -0.33 14.86 5.30
N ARG A 249 -1.24 14.28 4.52
CA ARG A 249 -2.00 15.01 3.49
C ARG A 249 -2.75 16.22 4.06
N GLU A 250 -3.41 16.05 5.21
CA GLU A 250 -4.18 17.13 5.87
C GLU A 250 -3.29 18.27 6.37
N ARG A 251 -2.00 18.02 6.55
CA ARG A 251 -0.99 19.02 6.89
C ARG A 251 -0.44 19.75 5.66
N GLY A 252 -0.89 19.38 4.46
CA GLY A 252 -0.45 19.96 3.19
C GLY A 252 0.71 19.25 2.53
N GLU A 253 1.12 18.08 3.04
CA GLU A 253 2.26 17.32 2.52
C GLU A 253 1.86 16.53 1.26
N LYS A 254 2.82 16.33 0.35
CA LYS A 254 2.70 15.42 -0.79
C LYS A 254 3.18 14.03 -0.37
N VAL A 255 2.24 13.10 -0.23
CA VAL A 255 2.51 11.76 0.29
C VAL A 255 2.55 10.73 -0.83
N LEU A 256 3.61 9.92 -0.87
CA LEU A 256 3.67 8.70 -1.67
C LEU A 256 3.24 7.51 -0.81
N LEU A 257 2.06 6.95 -1.08
CA LEU A 257 1.60 5.72 -0.44
C LEU A 257 1.93 4.52 -1.34
N MET A 258 2.71 3.56 -0.84
CA MET A 258 2.94 2.29 -1.51
C MET A 258 2.35 1.17 -0.66
N ALA A 259 1.45 0.37 -1.23
CA ALA A 259 0.85 -0.75 -0.53
C ALA A 259 1.13 -2.06 -1.26
N ASP A 260 1.86 -2.94 -0.58
CA ASP A 260 2.30 -4.22 -1.08
C ASP A 260 1.76 -5.35 -0.20
N SER A 261 0.66 -6.02 -0.51
CA SER A 261 -0.16 -5.89 -1.74
C SER A 261 -1.66 -5.91 -1.45
N LEU A 262 -2.45 -5.38 -2.38
CA LEU A 262 -3.91 -5.52 -2.35
C LEU A 262 -4.36 -6.98 -2.48
N THR A 263 -3.59 -7.83 -3.18
CA THR A 263 -3.88 -9.27 -3.24
C THR A 263 -3.80 -9.91 -1.85
N ARG A 264 -2.81 -9.53 -1.03
CA ARG A 264 -2.67 -10.04 0.35
C ARG A 264 -3.75 -9.50 1.28
N TYR A 265 -4.15 -8.25 1.09
CA TYR A 265 -5.34 -7.67 1.75
C TYR A 265 -6.62 -8.44 1.40
N ALA A 266 -6.90 -8.64 0.12
CA ALA A 266 -8.10 -9.35 -0.33
C ALA A 266 -8.13 -10.81 0.19
N ARG A 267 -6.98 -11.49 0.20
CA ARG A 267 -6.85 -12.84 0.78
C ARG A 267 -7.14 -12.85 2.30
N ALA A 268 -6.70 -11.83 3.03
CA ALA A 268 -6.99 -11.68 4.46
C ALA A 268 -8.49 -11.41 4.72
N ALA A 269 -9.08 -10.50 3.94
CA ALA A 269 -10.52 -10.22 4.01
C ALA A 269 -11.37 -11.45 3.67
N ARG A 270 -10.96 -12.23 2.65
CA ARG A 270 -11.59 -13.51 2.30
C ARG A 270 -11.54 -14.50 3.46
N GLU A 271 -10.40 -14.65 4.12
CA GLU A 271 -10.23 -15.57 5.26
C GLU A 271 -11.21 -15.24 6.39
N ILE A 272 -11.35 -13.96 6.72
CA ILE A 272 -12.27 -13.48 7.76
C ILE A 272 -13.73 -13.67 7.33
N GLY A 273 -14.09 -13.23 6.12
CA GLY A 273 -15.47 -13.30 5.62
C GLY A 273 -15.98 -14.74 5.51
N LEU A 274 -15.16 -15.67 4.99
CA LEU A 274 -15.52 -17.09 4.92
C LEU A 274 -15.67 -17.70 6.32
N ALA A 275 -14.81 -17.34 7.27
CA ALA A 275 -14.93 -17.79 8.65
C ALA A 275 -16.18 -17.22 9.33
N ALA A 276 -16.63 -16.03 8.93
CA ALA A 276 -17.86 -15.39 9.41
C ALA A 276 -19.13 -15.96 8.73
N GLY A 277 -18.98 -16.93 7.82
CA GLY A 277 -20.10 -17.60 7.15
C GLY A 277 -20.56 -16.91 5.86
N GLU A 278 -19.83 -15.92 5.33
CA GLU A 278 -20.15 -15.34 4.03
C GLU A 278 -20.00 -16.37 2.91
N HIS A 279 -20.92 -16.35 1.95
CA HIS A 279 -20.82 -17.21 0.78
C HIS A 279 -19.79 -16.67 -0.22
N PRO A 280 -18.90 -17.53 -0.76
CA PRO A 280 -18.01 -17.13 -1.83
C PRO A 280 -18.79 -16.80 -3.10
N ALA A 281 -18.39 -15.73 -3.79
CA ALA A 281 -18.89 -15.34 -5.10
C ALA A 281 -17.77 -15.52 -6.15
N MET A 282 -17.37 -14.44 -6.82
CA MET A 282 -16.37 -14.48 -7.89
C MET A 282 -14.98 -14.91 -7.38
N GLY A 283 -14.40 -15.92 -8.03
CA GLY A 283 -13.09 -16.49 -7.72
C GLY A 283 -12.91 -16.89 -6.25
N SER A 284 -13.98 -17.36 -5.61
CA SER A 284 -13.99 -17.78 -4.20
C SER A 284 -13.80 -16.63 -3.18
N PHE A 285 -13.98 -15.37 -3.58
CA PHE A 285 -13.99 -14.23 -2.66
C PHE A 285 -15.42 -13.88 -2.23
N PRO A 286 -15.66 -13.60 -0.93
CA PRO A 286 -16.90 -12.99 -0.46
C PRO A 286 -17.18 -11.65 -1.12
N THR A 287 -18.45 -11.27 -1.20
CA THR A 287 -18.87 -9.98 -1.77
C THR A 287 -18.38 -8.78 -0.95
N SER A 288 -18.21 -8.94 0.37
CA SER A 288 -17.68 -7.92 1.27
C SER A 288 -16.29 -7.42 0.87
N VAL A 289 -15.45 -8.31 0.32
CA VAL A 289 -14.09 -7.95 -0.13
C VAL A 289 -14.15 -6.89 -1.23
N PHE A 290 -15.00 -7.09 -2.23
CA PHE A 290 -15.17 -6.16 -3.35
C PHE A 290 -15.91 -4.90 -2.94
N ALA A 291 -16.85 -4.98 -1.99
CA ALA A 291 -17.51 -3.79 -1.44
C ALA A 291 -16.55 -2.89 -0.64
N ALA A 292 -15.54 -3.45 0.01
CA ALA A 292 -14.58 -2.70 0.83
C ALA A 292 -13.47 -2.03 -0.01
N LEU A 293 -13.09 -2.61 -1.15
CA LEU A 293 -11.99 -2.10 -1.98
C LEU A 293 -12.21 -0.65 -2.45
N PRO A 294 -13.35 -0.25 -3.05
CA PRO A 294 -13.58 1.13 -3.46
C PRO A 294 -13.43 2.12 -2.31
N ARG A 295 -14.01 1.78 -1.14
CA ARG A 295 -13.98 2.63 0.05
C ARG A 295 -12.55 2.88 0.54
N LEU A 296 -11.69 1.85 0.47
CA LEU A 296 -10.28 1.95 0.83
C LEU A 296 -9.47 2.75 -0.20
N LEU A 297 -9.67 2.50 -1.50
CA LEU A 297 -8.88 3.11 -2.57
C LEU A 297 -9.27 4.57 -2.83
N GLU A 298 -10.52 4.96 -2.60
CA GLU A 298 -11.00 6.34 -2.73
C GLU A 298 -10.42 7.29 -1.67
N ARG A 299 -9.87 6.76 -0.58
CA ARG A 299 -9.21 7.56 0.46
C ARG A 299 -7.91 8.19 -0.03
N ALA A 300 -7.23 7.58 -0.99
CA ALA A 300 -6.07 8.16 -1.65
C ALA A 300 -6.51 9.19 -2.70
N GLY A 301 -5.75 10.29 -2.80
CA GLY A 301 -6.08 11.38 -3.70
C GLY A 301 -5.63 12.75 -3.23
N ASN A 302 -5.85 13.72 -4.11
CA ASN A 302 -5.75 15.14 -3.76
C ASN A 302 -6.80 15.55 -2.74
N SER A 303 -6.44 16.52 -1.92
CA SER A 303 -7.34 17.26 -1.04
C SER A 303 -7.21 18.76 -1.35
N GLU A 304 -7.82 19.61 -0.54
CA GLU A 304 -7.66 21.07 -0.68
C GLU A 304 -6.22 21.56 -0.42
N ARG A 305 -5.41 20.82 0.34
CA ARG A 305 -4.10 21.29 0.85
C ARG A 305 -2.91 20.40 0.49
N GLY A 306 -3.09 19.08 0.47
CA GLY A 306 -2.05 18.10 0.18
C GLY A 306 -2.55 16.95 -0.69
N SER A 307 -1.69 16.00 -1.01
CA SER A 307 -2.00 14.88 -1.90
C SER A 307 -1.52 13.53 -1.36
N ILE A 308 -2.23 12.47 -1.73
CA ILE A 308 -1.74 11.08 -1.60
C ILE A 308 -1.71 10.50 -3.00
N THR A 309 -0.52 10.32 -3.56
CA THR A 309 -0.34 9.49 -4.75
C THR A 309 -0.06 8.07 -4.31
N ALA A 310 -0.86 7.12 -4.79
CA ALA A 310 -0.82 5.75 -4.30
C ALA A 310 -0.39 4.75 -5.39
N PHE A 311 0.54 3.86 -5.04
CA PHE A 311 0.91 2.69 -5.82
C PHE A 311 0.49 1.43 -5.08
N TYR A 312 -0.47 0.70 -5.64
CA TYR A 312 -1.00 -0.52 -5.07
C TYR A 312 -0.49 -1.71 -5.85
N THR A 313 0.29 -2.59 -5.23
CA THR A 313 0.73 -3.80 -5.93
C THR A 313 -0.39 -4.84 -5.93
N VAL A 314 -0.48 -5.56 -7.04
CA VAL A 314 -1.39 -6.70 -7.24
C VAL A 314 -0.54 -7.84 -7.77
N LEU A 315 -0.57 -8.96 -7.06
CA LEU A 315 0.06 -10.19 -7.48
C LEU A 315 -0.86 -10.88 -8.49
N VAL A 316 -0.37 -11.11 -9.69
CA VAL A 316 -1.06 -11.87 -10.75
C VAL A 316 -0.34 -13.20 -10.97
N GLU A 317 -1.06 -14.32 -10.90
CA GLU A 317 -0.48 -15.64 -11.15
C GLU A 317 -0.48 -15.90 -12.67
N GLY A 318 0.67 -16.35 -13.21
CA GLY A 318 0.75 -16.69 -14.64
C GLY A 318 0.52 -15.54 -15.63
N ASP A 319 0.66 -14.28 -15.19
CA ASP A 319 0.36 -13.07 -15.97
C ASP A 319 -1.14 -12.93 -16.35
N ASP A 320 -2.04 -13.63 -15.65
CA ASP A 320 -3.48 -13.54 -15.85
C ASP A 320 -4.08 -12.33 -15.12
N MET A 321 -4.37 -11.28 -15.89
CA MET A 321 -5.00 -10.06 -15.40
C MET A 321 -6.51 -10.19 -15.19
N ASN A 322 -7.11 -11.33 -15.55
CA ASN A 322 -8.55 -11.57 -15.40
C ASN A 322 -8.91 -12.24 -14.06
N GLU A 323 -7.93 -12.46 -13.19
CA GLU A 323 -8.21 -12.84 -11.81
C GLU A 323 -9.13 -11.79 -11.13
N PRO A 324 -10.12 -12.20 -10.32
CA PRO A 324 -11.17 -11.28 -9.84
C PRO A 324 -10.65 -10.05 -9.10
N VAL A 325 -9.60 -10.21 -8.27
CA VAL A 325 -9.01 -9.09 -7.53
C VAL A 325 -8.25 -8.16 -8.48
N ALA A 326 -7.55 -8.71 -9.46
CA ALA A 326 -6.81 -7.94 -10.45
C ALA A 326 -7.76 -7.13 -11.34
N ASP A 327 -8.83 -7.76 -11.81
CA ASP A 327 -9.82 -7.11 -12.66
C ASP A 327 -10.56 -5.98 -11.92
N GLU A 328 -11.03 -6.24 -10.69
CA GLU A 328 -11.70 -5.21 -9.89
C GLU A 328 -10.77 -4.04 -9.58
N VAL A 329 -9.54 -4.30 -9.13
CA VAL A 329 -8.58 -3.23 -8.83
C VAL A 329 -8.24 -2.43 -10.10
N ARG A 330 -8.11 -3.09 -11.25
CA ARG A 330 -7.87 -2.42 -12.54
C ARG A 330 -9.04 -1.50 -12.93
N SER A 331 -10.27 -1.85 -12.56
CA SER A 331 -11.46 -1.02 -12.85
C SER A 331 -11.48 0.25 -11.98
N LEU A 332 -11.13 0.11 -10.69
CA LEU A 332 -11.19 1.16 -9.68
C LEU A 332 -10.04 2.18 -9.76
N LEU A 333 -8.87 1.79 -10.27
CA LEU A 333 -7.69 2.65 -10.29
C LEU A 333 -7.60 3.54 -11.53
N ASP A 334 -6.80 4.60 -11.43
CA ASP A 334 -6.61 5.63 -12.47
C ASP A 334 -5.58 5.20 -13.54
N GLY A 335 -5.10 3.96 -13.48
CA GLY A 335 -4.05 3.42 -14.33
C GLY A 335 -3.37 2.20 -13.71
N HIS A 336 -2.52 1.55 -14.49
CA HIS A 336 -1.73 0.42 -14.03
C HIS A 336 -0.41 0.27 -14.80
N ILE A 337 0.56 -0.33 -14.13
CA ILE A 337 1.88 -0.71 -14.62
C ILE A 337 1.96 -2.24 -14.54
N VAL A 338 2.21 -2.90 -15.66
CA VAL A 338 2.37 -4.36 -15.73
C VAL A 338 3.86 -4.70 -15.80
N LEU A 339 4.30 -5.60 -14.94
CA LEU A 339 5.65 -6.16 -14.99
C LEU A 339 5.65 -7.51 -15.71
N SER A 340 6.35 -7.58 -16.84
CA SER A 340 6.40 -8.75 -17.72
C SER A 340 7.48 -9.73 -17.32
N ARG A 341 7.12 -11.01 -17.22
CA ARG A 341 8.07 -12.11 -17.03
C ARG A 341 9.02 -12.27 -18.22
N GLN A 342 8.55 -12.00 -19.43
CA GLN A 342 9.38 -12.07 -20.64
C GLN A 342 10.50 -11.03 -20.59
N LEU A 343 10.18 -9.80 -20.21
CA LEU A 343 11.17 -8.73 -20.04
C LEU A 343 12.17 -9.07 -18.92
N ALA A 344 11.67 -9.50 -17.76
CA ALA A 344 12.52 -9.90 -16.64
C ALA A 344 13.47 -11.06 -16.99
N GLY A 345 12.99 -12.08 -17.71
CA GLY A 345 13.78 -13.22 -18.19
C GLY A 345 14.83 -12.83 -19.24
N ALA A 346 14.60 -11.75 -19.99
CA ALA A 346 15.55 -11.17 -20.93
C ALA A 346 16.56 -10.21 -20.26
N GLY A 347 16.50 -10.03 -18.94
CA GLY A 347 17.36 -9.08 -18.21
C GLY A 347 16.96 -7.61 -18.39
N HIS A 348 15.78 -7.33 -18.92
CA HIS A 348 15.27 -5.96 -19.10
C HIS A 348 14.64 -5.47 -17.79
N TYR A 349 15.34 -4.57 -17.08
CA TYR A 349 14.85 -3.96 -15.85
C TYR A 349 14.81 -2.42 -15.92
N PRO A 350 13.78 -1.77 -15.36
CA PRO A 350 12.58 -2.36 -14.79
C PRO A 350 11.76 -3.09 -15.87
N ALA A 351 11.14 -4.22 -15.51
CA ALA A 351 10.48 -5.12 -16.46
C ALA A 351 9.08 -4.62 -16.88
N ILE A 352 8.93 -3.32 -17.14
CA ILE A 352 7.65 -2.68 -17.42
C ILE A 352 7.24 -2.97 -18.86
N ASP A 353 6.08 -3.60 -19.02
CA ASP A 353 5.45 -3.77 -20.31
C ASP A 353 4.66 -2.50 -20.66
N ILE A 354 5.22 -1.70 -21.58
CA ILE A 354 4.60 -0.45 -22.02
C ILE A 354 3.26 -0.68 -22.73
N ALA A 355 3.12 -1.75 -23.50
CA ALA A 355 1.91 -2.04 -24.25
C ALA A 355 0.77 -2.45 -23.32
N ALA A 356 1.07 -3.25 -22.28
CA ALA A 356 0.11 -3.68 -21.28
C ALA A 356 -0.15 -2.64 -20.16
N SER A 357 0.61 -1.54 -20.11
CA SER A 357 0.50 -0.50 -19.08
C SER A 357 -0.20 0.77 -19.57
N VAL A 358 -0.92 1.45 -18.67
CA VAL A 358 -1.66 2.67 -18.98
C VAL A 358 -1.72 3.62 -17.79
N SER A 359 -1.56 4.92 -18.05
CA SER A 359 -1.95 6.00 -17.13
C SER A 359 -3.14 6.73 -17.76
N ARG A 360 -4.33 6.65 -17.14
CA ARG A 360 -5.56 7.28 -17.69
C ARG A 360 -5.52 8.80 -17.57
N ILE A 361 -4.73 9.31 -16.62
CA ILE A 361 -4.59 10.74 -16.33
C ILE A 361 -3.54 11.41 -17.22
N MET A 362 -2.54 10.67 -17.71
CA MET A 362 -1.42 11.22 -18.50
C MET A 362 -1.86 12.25 -19.56
N PRO A 363 -2.89 12.01 -20.42
CA PRO A 363 -3.30 12.97 -21.44
C PRO A 363 -3.74 14.35 -20.93
N GLN A 364 -4.06 14.46 -19.64
CA GLN A 364 -4.56 15.69 -19.00
C GLN A 364 -3.44 16.49 -18.31
N ILE A 365 -2.31 15.85 -18.02
CA ILE A 365 -1.22 16.44 -17.21
C ILE A 365 0.06 16.70 -17.99
N VAL A 366 0.22 16.08 -19.18
CA VAL A 366 1.41 16.26 -20.02
C VAL A 366 1.16 17.20 -21.20
N SER A 367 2.23 17.79 -21.75
CA SER A 367 2.15 18.60 -22.95
C SER A 367 1.80 17.77 -24.19
N ALA A 368 1.30 18.44 -25.24
CA ALA A 368 1.01 17.78 -26.51
C ALA A 368 2.25 17.13 -27.14
N GLU A 369 3.41 17.76 -26.99
CA GLU A 369 4.71 17.24 -27.47
C GLU A 369 5.11 15.96 -26.71
N HIS A 370 5.08 15.98 -25.38
CA HIS A 370 5.35 14.80 -24.56
C HIS A 370 4.40 13.66 -24.91
N ARG A 371 3.10 13.95 -25.05
CA ARG A 371 2.12 12.96 -25.49
C ARG A 371 2.46 12.37 -26.86
N ALA A 372 2.87 13.18 -27.82
CA ALA A 372 3.25 12.72 -29.16
C ALA A 372 4.49 11.80 -29.11
N LEU A 373 5.50 12.13 -28.30
CA LEU A 373 6.68 11.28 -28.10
C LEU A 373 6.29 9.91 -27.51
N ALA A 374 5.47 9.89 -26.45
CA ALA A 374 5.00 8.66 -25.82
C ALA A 374 4.18 7.79 -26.79
N GLN A 375 3.33 8.41 -27.62
CA GLN A 375 2.57 7.70 -28.65
C GLN A 375 3.47 7.14 -29.75
N LYS A 376 4.46 7.90 -30.21
CA LYS A 376 5.43 7.44 -31.23
C LYS A 376 6.22 6.23 -30.72
N LEU A 377 6.68 6.25 -29.47
CA LEU A 377 7.36 5.10 -28.86
C LEU A 377 6.47 3.85 -28.86
N ARG A 378 5.21 3.98 -28.43
CA ARG A 378 4.25 2.85 -28.42
C ARG A 378 4.01 2.30 -29.82
N HIS A 379 3.88 3.19 -30.81
CA HIS A 379 3.69 2.78 -32.20
C HIS A 379 4.90 1.99 -32.73
N ILE A 380 6.11 2.51 -32.54
CA ILE A 380 7.34 1.82 -32.95
C ILE A 380 7.46 0.45 -32.25
N GLN A 381 7.17 0.38 -30.95
CA GLN A 381 7.25 -0.88 -30.20
C GLN A 381 6.25 -1.91 -30.73
N ALA A 382 5.03 -1.49 -31.10
CA ALA A 382 4.02 -2.36 -31.70
C ALA A 382 4.47 -2.86 -33.09
N CYS A 383 4.96 -1.98 -33.96
CA CYS A 383 5.48 -2.36 -35.28
C CYS A 383 6.66 -3.34 -35.16
N TYR A 384 7.57 -3.13 -34.20
CA TYR A 384 8.67 -4.07 -33.97
C TYR A 384 8.17 -5.45 -33.54
N GLN A 385 7.16 -5.51 -32.66
CA GLN A 385 6.61 -6.78 -32.19
C GLN A 385 5.98 -7.61 -33.32
N GLU A 386 5.35 -6.95 -34.30
CA GLU A 386 4.76 -7.63 -35.47
C GLU A 386 5.81 -8.32 -36.34
N ILE A 387 7.02 -7.75 -36.44
CA ILE A 387 8.10 -8.25 -37.30
C ILE A 387 9.17 -9.06 -36.55
N GLU A 388 9.15 -9.08 -35.21
CA GLU A 388 10.22 -9.65 -34.37
C GLU A 388 10.58 -11.09 -34.78
N LEU A 389 9.58 -11.93 -35.05
CA LEU A 389 9.79 -13.32 -35.48
C LEU A 389 10.47 -13.39 -36.85
N LEU A 390 10.04 -12.58 -37.81
CA LEU A 390 10.60 -12.55 -39.16
C LEU A 390 12.06 -12.10 -39.14
N VAL A 391 12.37 -11.09 -38.33
CA VAL A 391 13.74 -10.62 -38.11
C VAL A 391 14.60 -11.72 -37.48
N ARG A 392 14.09 -12.43 -36.47
CA ARG A 392 14.82 -13.52 -35.80
C ARG A 392 15.11 -14.72 -36.71
N VAL A 393 14.21 -15.04 -37.63
CA VAL A 393 14.38 -16.14 -38.60
C VAL A 393 15.21 -15.70 -39.81
N GLY A 394 15.41 -14.39 -40.00
CA GLY A 394 16.19 -13.83 -41.10
C GLY A 394 15.40 -13.61 -42.39
N GLU A 395 14.07 -13.64 -42.31
CA GLU A 395 13.14 -13.51 -43.46
C GLU A 395 12.67 -12.07 -43.69
N TYR A 396 12.98 -11.15 -42.78
CA TYR A 396 12.65 -9.73 -42.94
C TYR A 396 13.58 -9.05 -43.96
N GLN A 397 13.02 -8.32 -44.92
CA GLN A 397 13.76 -7.57 -45.94
C GLN A 397 13.50 -6.08 -45.79
N GLU A 398 14.57 -5.31 -45.58
CA GLU A 398 14.50 -3.84 -45.50
C GLU A 398 13.96 -3.23 -46.80
N GLY A 399 13.18 -2.14 -46.69
CA GLY A 399 12.63 -1.37 -47.80
C GLY A 399 11.24 -1.80 -48.27
N GLN A 400 10.68 -2.89 -47.72
CA GLN A 400 9.31 -3.32 -48.02
C GLN A 400 8.25 -2.57 -47.19
N ASP A 401 8.59 -2.24 -45.95
CA ASP A 401 7.72 -1.50 -45.03
C ASP A 401 8.55 -0.47 -44.25
N LEU A 402 8.34 0.81 -44.57
CA LEU A 402 9.08 1.92 -43.97
C LEU A 402 8.83 2.04 -42.45
N GLN A 403 7.66 1.64 -41.96
CA GLN A 403 7.34 1.69 -40.53
C GLN A 403 8.08 0.59 -39.78
N ALA A 404 8.09 -0.62 -40.35
CA ALA A 404 8.85 -1.74 -39.83
C ALA A 404 10.37 -1.49 -39.87
N ASP A 405 10.88 -0.84 -40.92
CA ASP A 405 12.28 -0.41 -41.02
C ASP A 405 12.66 0.61 -39.95
N GLU A 406 11.83 1.65 -39.75
CA GLU A 406 12.03 2.61 -38.65
C GLU A 406 12.00 1.88 -37.30
N ALA A 407 11.07 0.95 -37.12
CA ALA A 407 10.96 0.21 -35.88
C ALA A 407 12.19 -0.64 -35.59
N LEU A 408 12.69 -1.39 -36.58
CA LEU A 408 13.91 -2.18 -36.48
C LEU A 408 15.13 -1.30 -36.13
N GLN A 409 15.25 -0.14 -36.76
CA GLN A 409 16.36 0.79 -36.52
C GLN A 409 16.31 1.42 -35.12
N ARG A 410 15.12 1.77 -34.62
CA ARG A 410 14.95 2.53 -33.36
C ARG A 410 14.80 1.65 -32.12
N TYR A 411 14.36 0.40 -32.29
CA TYR A 411 14.07 -0.51 -31.17
C TYR A 411 15.22 -0.66 -30.16
N PRO A 412 16.50 -0.81 -30.56
CA PRO A 412 17.60 -0.89 -29.58
C PRO A 412 17.73 0.36 -28.71
N GLY A 413 17.52 1.55 -29.28
CA GLY A 413 17.54 2.82 -28.54
C GLY A 413 16.36 2.97 -27.59
N ILE A 414 15.18 2.49 -27.99
CA ILE A 414 13.99 2.45 -27.13
C ILE A 414 14.20 1.50 -25.95
N CYS A 415 14.73 0.29 -26.19
CA CYS A 415 15.07 -0.64 -25.12
C CYS A 415 16.06 -0.03 -24.12
N ALA A 416 17.12 0.62 -24.60
CA ALA A 416 18.08 1.31 -23.74
C ALA A 416 17.45 2.47 -22.95
N PHE A 417 16.50 3.20 -23.55
CA PHE A 417 15.75 4.24 -22.84
C PHE A 417 14.88 3.65 -21.71
N LEU A 418 14.17 2.56 -21.98
CA LEU A 418 13.27 1.90 -21.02
C LEU A 418 14.01 1.16 -19.90
N GLN A 419 15.22 0.66 -20.16
CA GLN A 419 16.06 -0.02 -19.17
C GLN A 419 16.75 0.98 -18.25
N GLN A 420 16.60 0.81 -16.94
CA GLN A 420 17.23 1.66 -15.95
C GLN A 420 17.75 0.81 -14.80
N GLU A 421 19.01 0.99 -14.43
CA GLU A 421 19.63 0.24 -13.35
C GLU A 421 18.97 0.58 -12.01
N SER A 422 18.63 -0.46 -11.24
CA SER A 422 18.32 -0.32 -9.83
C SER A 422 19.63 0.02 -9.12
N ALA A 423 19.77 1.25 -8.61
CA ALA A 423 20.99 1.77 -7.98
C ALA A 423 21.35 1.08 -6.64
N LEU A 424 21.49 -0.24 -6.62
CA LEU A 424 22.05 -1.01 -5.51
C LEU A 424 23.58 -0.95 -5.50
N SER A 425 24.22 -0.52 -6.59
CA SER A 425 25.65 -0.22 -6.64
C SER A 425 25.96 1.13 -7.28
N SER A 426 26.63 1.98 -6.51
CA SER A 426 27.38 3.16 -6.93
C SER A 426 26.61 4.45 -7.24
N CYS A 427 27.28 5.54 -6.86
CA CYS A 427 26.81 6.91 -6.78
C CYS A 427 26.79 7.57 -8.16
N LYS A 428 25.69 7.42 -8.89
CA LYS A 428 25.19 8.44 -9.82
C LYS A 428 23.69 8.47 -9.67
N THR A 429 23.17 9.47 -8.96
CA THR A 429 21.75 9.80 -8.99
C THR A 429 21.43 10.22 -10.41
N ASP A 430 20.99 9.26 -11.22
CA ASP A 430 20.26 9.48 -12.46
C ASP A 430 18.85 9.99 -12.08
N THR A 431 18.77 11.01 -11.22
CA THR A 431 17.57 11.78 -10.97
C THR A 431 17.32 12.59 -12.23
N ALA A 432 16.83 11.91 -13.26
CA ALA A 432 16.46 12.54 -14.51
C ALA A 432 15.36 13.55 -14.19
N ASP A 433 15.69 14.82 -14.37
CA ASP A 433 14.67 15.84 -14.46
C ASP A 433 13.75 15.52 -15.64
N LEU A 434 12.46 15.83 -15.54
CA LEU A 434 11.47 15.43 -16.56
C LEU A 434 11.91 15.89 -17.95
N THR A 435 12.43 17.11 -18.07
CA THR A 435 12.98 17.66 -19.32
C THR A 435 14.10 16.79 -19.89
N HIS A 436 15.02 16.32 -19.04
CA HIS A 436 16.09 15.43 -19.47
C HIS A 436 15.56 14.08 -19.95
N THR A 437 14.56 13.51 -19.26
CA THR A 437 13.88 12.29 -19.70
C THR A 437 13.23 12.47 -21.06
N LEU A 438 12.60 13.61 -21.34
CA LEU A 438 11.99 13.90 -22.64
C LEU A 438 13.02 14.07 -23.75
N VAL A 439 14.17 14.69 -23.47
CA VAL A 439 15.29 14.76 -24.42
C VAL A 439 15.81 13.37 -24.76
N GLN A 440 16.03 12.53 -23.75
CA GLN A 440 16.46 11.15 -23.97
C GLN A 440 15.42 10.33 -24.76
N LEU A 441 14.13 10.54 -24.48
CA LEU A 441 13.04 9.90 -25.21
C LEU A 441 13.05 10.32 -26.69
N ALA A 442 13.17 11.61 -26.98
CA ALA A 442 13.24 12.11 -28.34
C ALA A 442 14.49 11.59 -29.08
N GLN A 443 15.65 11.55 -28.42
CA GLN A 443 16.86 10.96 -28.98
C GLN A 443 16.68 9.47 -29.33
N ALA A 444 16.05 8.69 -28.44
CA ALA A 444 15.73 7.29 -28.71
C ALA A 444 14.79 7.12 -29.92
N LEU A 445 13.92 8.09 -30.17
CA LEU A 445 13.02 8.16 -31.32
C LEU A 445 13.63 8.80 -32.57
N GLY A 446 14.91 9.18 -32.53
CA GLY A 446 15.62 9.81 -33.64
C GLY A 446 15.23 11.27 -33.92
N LEU A 447 14.63 11.94 -32.95
CA LEU A 447 14.21 13.33 -33.04
C LEU A 447 15.27 14.23 -32.37
N SER A 448 15.59 15.36 -33.00
CA SER A 448 16.42 16.42 -32.42
C SER A 448 15.51 17.40 -31.69
N ILE A 449 15.62 17.52 -30.37
CA ILE A 449 15.00 18.63 -29.63
C ILE A 449 16.01 19.77 -29.62
N GLU A 450 15.73 20.85 -30.35
CA GLU A 450 16.44 22.12 -30.20
C GLU A 450 16.00 22.77 -28.87
N HIS A 451 16.97 23.26 -28.11
CA HIS A 451 16.82 23.76 -26.73
C HIS A 451 15.89 24.97 -26.55
#